data_AF-A0A535DI10-F1
#
_entry.id   AF-A0A535DI10-F1
#
_cell.length_a   1.000
_cell.length_b   1.000
_cell.length_c   1.000
_cell.angle_alpha   90.00
_cell.angle_beta   90.00
_cell.angle_gamma   90.00
#
_symmetry.space_group_name_H-M   'P 1'
#
loop_
_entity.id
_entity.type
_entity.pdbx_description
1 polymer ?
#
loop_
_entity_poly.entity_id
_entity_poly.type
_entity_poly.pdbx_seq_one_letter_code
_entity_poly.pdbx_strand_id
1 'polypeptide(L)'
;YTVIRLMFTIIRSIDVLIVVIVAAVLLGIGSAAGVFALAFHNIGVLGKLYSEAIEGIDHGPIEAITATGANRFQVIWTAVVPQIVNPFISFTIYRLDANVRLAPILGLVGGGGIGFILFQKINLFQYGGAGLIIFFIVVTVAAMDFFSAQVRKRLI
;
A
#
# COMPACT_ATOMS: atom_id res chain seq x y z
N TYR A 1 12.37 19.70 2.69
CA TYR A 1 12.74 18.28 2.59
C TYR A 1 12.55 17.53 3.92
N THR A 2 13.24 17.95 4.98
CA THR A 2 13.11 17.37 6.34
C THR A 2 11.67 17.37 6.86
N VAL A 3 10.91 18.45 6.61
CA VAL A 3 9.50 18.57 7.04
C VAL A 3 8.61 17.49 6.41
N ILE A 4 8.73 17.25 5.10
CA ILE A 4 7.92 16.25 4.38
C ILE A 4 8.26 14.84 4.85
N ARG A 5 9.55 14.54 5.07
CA ARG A 5 10.00 13.25 5.63
C ARG A 5 9.49 13.02 7.05
N LEU A 6 9.50 14.07 7.87
CA LEU A 6 8.96 14.02 9.22
C LEU A 6 7.45 13.74 9.18
N MET A 7 6.71 14.42 8.30
CA MET A 7 5.27 14.18 8.11
C MET A 7 4.97 12.73 7.72
N PHE A 8 5.68 12.15 6.75
CA PHE A 8 5.48 10.74 6.38
C PHE A 8 5.83 9.78 7.50
N THR A 9 6.86 10.08 8.29
CA THR A 9 7.22 9.29 9.47
C THR A 9 6.11 9.33 10.50
N ILE A 10 5.55 10.51 10.78
CA ILE A 10 4.44 10.68 11.72
C ILE A 10 3.20 9.93 11.24
N ILE A 11 2.81 10.07 9.97
CA ILE A 11 1.65 9.36 9.39
C ILE A 11 1.82 7.84 9.50
N ARG A 12 3.03 7.32 9.27
CA ARG A 12 3.33 5.89 9.41
C ARG A 12 3.29 5.40 10.87
N SER A 13 3.64 6.26 11.82
CA SER A 13 3.60 5.92 13.25
C SER A 13 2.18 5.69 13.76
N ILE A 14 1.18 6.22 13.06
CA ILE A 14 -0.23 5.96 13.38
C ILE A 14 -0.62 4.61 12.75
N ASP A 15 -0.95 3.66 13.62
CA ASP A 15 -1.42 2.34 13.20
C ASP A 15 -2.74 2.44 12.41
N VAL A 16 -2.86 1.62 11.37
CA VAL A 16 -4.02 1.64 10.46
C VAL A 16 -5.34 1.36 11.19
N LEU A 17 -5.33 0.58 12.28
CA LEU A 17 -6.52 0.31 13.08
C LEU A 17 -7.05 1.57 13.77
N ILE A 18 -6.14 2.42 14.26
CA ILE A 18 -6.50 3.71 14.85
C ILE A 18 -7.16 4.59 13.79
N VAL A 19 -6.58 4.63 12.59
CA VAL A 19 -7.14 5.41 11.48
C VAL A 19 -8.52 4.88 11.07
N VAL A 20 -8.74 3.56 11.04
CA VAL A 20 -10.07 2.97 10.76
C VAL A 20 -11.09 3.39 11.81
N ILE A 21 -10.74 3.34 13.10
CA ILE A 21 -11.67 3.73 14.18
C ILE A 21 -12.08 5.19 14.03
N VAL A 22 -11.12 6.09 13.80
CA VAL A 22 -11.40 7.51 13.58
C VAL A 22 -12.23 7.72 12.30
N ALA A 23 -11.88 7.02 11.22
CA ALA A 23 -12.61 7.10 9.95
C ALA A 23 -14.04 6.57 10.08
N ALA A 24 -14.29 5.55 10.91
CA ALA A 24 -15.62 5.02 11.17
C ALA A 24 -16.50 6.02 11.92
N VAL A 25 -15.92 6.86 12.79
CA VAL A 25 -16.65 7.96 13.45
C VAL A 25 -16.99 9.07 12.45
N LEU A 26 -16.10 9.37 11.51
CA LEU A 26 -16.28 10.46 10.54
C LEU A 26 -17.18 10.09 9.36
N LEU A 27 -17.02 8.88 8.82
CA LEU A 27 -17.66 8.40 7.59
C LEU A 27 -18.75 7.35 7.83
N GLY A 28 -18.92 6.92 9.09
CA GLY A 28 -19.77 5.80 9.47
C GLY A 28 -19.06 4.45 9.34
N ILE A 29 -19.63 3.43 9.99
CA ILE A 29 -19.16 2.04 9.90
C ILE A 29 -19.43 1.53 8.48
N GLY A 30 -18.40 0.98 7.83
CA GLY A 30 -18.53 0.43 6.49
C GLY A 30 -17.23 0.42 5.70
N SER A 31 -17.33 -0.02 4.45
CA SER A 31 -16.17 -0.12 3.54
C SER A 31 -15.51 1.22 3.27
N ALA A 32 -16.26 2.33 3.30
CA ALA A 32 -15.72 3.67 3.12
C ALA A 32 -14.66 4.02 4.18
N ALA A 33 -14.90 3.69 5.46
CA ALA A 33 -13.93 3.90 6.53
C ALA A 33 -12.66 3.06 6.34
N GLY A 34 -12.81 1.80 5.93
CA GLY A 34 -11.69 0.91 5.63
C GLY A 34 -10.84 1.41 4.46
N VAL A 35 -11.46 1.83 3.35
CA VAL A 35 -10.77 2.37 2.19
C VAL A 35 -10.03 3.67 2.53
N PHE A 36 -10.68 4.57 3.27
CA PHE A 36 -10.05 5.82 3.71
C PHE A 36 -8.83 5.56 4.59
N ALA A 37 -8.95 4.66 5.57
CA ALA A 37 -7.85 4.36 6.47
C ALA A 37 -6.65 3.73 5.76
N LEU A 38 -6.91 2.79 4.85
CA LEU A 38 -5.87 2.21 4.00
C LEU A 38 -5.22 3.27 3.12
N ALA A 39 -6.00 4.14 2.47
CA ALA A 39 -5.47 5.20 1.62
C ALA A 39 -4.59 6.18 2.42
N PHE A 40 -5.07 6.64 3.57
CA PHE A 40 -4.35 7.56 4.44
C PHE A 40 -3.03 6.97 4.92
N HIS A 41 -3.04 5.73 5.42
CA HIS A 41 -1.83 5.06 5.88
C HIS A 41 -0.85 4.80 4.71
N ASN A 42 -1.36 4.38 3.54
CA ASN A 42 -0.54 4.14 2.36
C ASN A 42 0.18 5.39 1.85
N ILE A 43 -0.45 6.58 1.93
CA ILE A 43 0.19 7.84 1.54
C ILE A 43 1.48 8.06 2.37
N GLY A 44 1.41 7.83 3.68
CA GLY A 44 2.56 7.94 4.57
C GLY A 44 3.69 6.99 4.19
N VAL A 45 3.36 5.71 3.97
CA VAL A 45 4.39 4.71 3.73
C VAL A 45 4.97 4.78 2.32
N LEU A 46 4.12 4.88 1.29
CA LEU A 46 4.58 4.99 -0.09
C LEU A 46 5.30 6.32 -0.33
N GLY A 47 4.84 7.42 0.26
CA GLY A 47 5.53 8.71 0.18
C GLY A 47 6.97 8.64 0.67
N LYS A 48 7.22 7.94 1.78
CA LYS A 48 8.58 7.72 2.29
C LYS A 48 9.41 6.82 1.37
N LEU A 49 8.86 5.68 0.94
CA LEU A 49 9.57 4.73 0.08
C LEU A 49 9.91 5.32 -1.29
N TYR A 50 8.98 6.08 -1.89
CA TYR A 50 9.22 6.79 -3.14
C TYR A 50 10.27 7.89 -2.97
N SER A 51 10.24 8.63 -1.86
CA SER A 51 11.27 9.62 -1.55
C SER A 51 12.65 8.99 -1.43
N GLU A 52 12.78 7.85 -0.76
CA GLU A 52 14.06 7.13 -0.63
C GLU A 52 14.54 6.56 -1.97
N ALA A 53 13.64 6.06 -2.81
CA ALA A 53 14.02 5.61 -4.16
C ALA A 53 14.48 6.75 -5.05
N ILE A 54 13.87 7.94 -4.95
CA ILE A 54 14.31 9.11 -5.71
C ILE A 54 15.67 9.62 -5.25
N GLU A 55 15.97 9.54 -3.95
CA GLU A 55 17.31 9.89 -3.43
C GLU A 55 18.39 8.91 -3.85
N GLY A 56 18.04 7.63 -4.01
CA GLY A 56 18.98 6.58 -4.37
C GLY A 56 19.37 6.54 -5.86
N ILE A 57 18.93 7.50 -6.67
CA ILE A 57 19.21 7.56 -8.11
C ILE A 57 20.67 7.94 -8.36
N ASP A 58 21.32 7.25 -9.28
CA ASP A 58 22.67 7.60 -9.72
C ASP A 58 22.65 8.92 -10.52
N HIS A 59 23.51 9.85 -10.12
CA HIS A 59 23.65 11.16 -10.75
C HIS A 59 24.45 11.11 -12.06
N GLY A 60 25.24 10.06 -12.30
CA GLY A 60 26.04 9.91 -13.52
C GLY A 60 25.22 10.04 -14.82
N PRO A 61 24.12 9.27 -15.01
CA PRO A 61 23.23 9.42 -16.17
C PRO A 61 22.59 10.80 -16.30
N ILE A 62 22.32 11.47 -15.18
CA ILE A 62 21.71 12.82 -15.16
C ILE A 62 22.72 13.85 -15.68
N GLU A 63 23.95 13.80 -15.20
CA GLU A 63 25.04 14.70 -15.62
C GLU A 63 25.40 14.49 -17.09
N ALA A 64 25.47 13.23 -17.54
CA ALA A 64 25.78 12.88 -18.93
C ALA A 64 24.75 13.45 -19.92
N ILE A 65 23.45 13.30 -19.64
CA ILE A 65 22.38 13.83 -20.51
C ILE A 65 22.30 15.36 -20.41
N THR A 66 22.59 15.93 -19.24
CA THR A 66 22.63 17.40 -19.11
C THR A 66 23.78 18.00 -19.92
N ALA A 67 24.93 17.32 -19.99
CA ALA A 67 26.08 17.75 -20.79
C ALA A 67 25.82 17.76 -22.30
N THR A 68 24.85 17.00 -22.81
CA THR A 68 24.45 17.04 -24.23
C THR A 68 23.56 18.24 -24.58
N GLY A 69 23.25 19.13 -23.63
CA GLY A 69 22.36 20.27 -23.81
C GLY A 69 20.87 19.93 -23.73
N ALA A 70 20.52 18.77 -23.15
CA ALA A 70 19.13 18.35 -23.01
C ALA A 70 18.34 19.25 -22.03
N ASN A 71 17.04 19.43 -22.30
CA ASN A 71 16.18 20.19 -21.40
C ASN A 71 15.81 19.37 -20.15
N ARG A 72 15.30 20.02 -19.10
CA ARG A 72 14.94 19.38 -17.82
C ARG A 72 13.94 18.22 -17.96
N PHE A 73 12.97 18.32 -18.87
CA PHE A 73 12.01 17.24 -19.11
C PHE A 73 12.66 16.02 -19.77
N GLN A 74 13.58 16.24 -20.72
CA GLN A 74 14.33 15.17 -21.38
C GLN A 74 15.23 14.44 -20.38
N VAL A 75 15.89 15.18 -19.47
CA VAL A 75 16.69 14.59 -18.39
C VAL A 75 15.81 13.74 -17.46
N ILE A 76 14.64 14.26 -17.03
CA ILE A 76 13.73 13.49 -16.15
C ILE A 76 13.26 12.21 -16.85
N TRP A 77 12.77 12.30 -18.08
CA TRP A 77 12.20 11.16 -18.77
C TRP A 77 13.25 10.09 -19.13
N THR A 78 14.48 10.50 -19.41
CA THR A 78 15.51 9.61 -19.98
C THR A 78 16.52 9.12 -18.94
N ALA A 79 16.86 9.93 -17.93
CA ALA A 79 17.79 9.52 -16.86
C ALA A 79 17.06 9.09 -15.57
N VAL A 80 16.00 9.80 -15.16
CA VAL A 80 15.38 9.62 -13.84
C VAL A 80 14.29 8.55 -13.86
N VAL A 81 13.32 8.65 -14.78
CA VAL A 81 12.16 7.74 -14.86
C VAL A 81 12.57 6.26 -14.98
N PRO A 82 13.54 5.87 -15.82
CA PRO A 82 13.95 4.47 -15.94
C PRO A 82 14.52 3.89 -14.65
N GLN A 83 15.16 4.71 -13.81
CA GLN A 83 15.75 4.28 -12.54
C GLN A 83 14.68 4.09 -11.45
N ILE A 84 13.62 4.90 -11.43
CA ILE A 84 12.59 4.87 -10.38
C ILE A 84 11.39 3.98 -10.68
N VAL A 85 11.11 3.66 -11.96
CA VAL A 85 9.89 2.94 -12.35
C VAL A 85 9.81 1.54 -11.73
N ASN A 86 10.91 0.78 -11.74
CA ASN A 86 10.95 -0.57 -11.18
C ASN A 86 10.76 -0.58 -9.65
N PRO A 87 11.48 0.27 -8.88
CA PRO A 87 11.21 0.46 -7.45
C PRO A 87 9.77 0.88 -7.14
N PHE A 88 9.20 1.83 -7.90
CA PHE A 88 7.85 2.33 -7.67
C PHE A 88 6.79 1.24 -7.83
N ILE A 89 6.88 0.46 -8.91
CA ILE A 89 5.97 -0.67 -9.15
C ILE A 89 6.15 -1.72 -8.05
N SER A 90 7.39 -2.04 -7.69
CA SER A 90 7.71 -3.03 -6.65
C SER A 90 7.12 -2.65 -5.29
N PHE A 91 7.25 -1.39 -4.88
CA PHE A 91 6.68 -0.89 -3.63
C PHE A 91 5.16 -0.85 -3.65
N THR A 92 4.56 -0.49 -4.79
CA THR A 92 3.10 -0.50 -4.96
C THR A 92 2.53 -1.90 -4.79
N ILE A 93 3.13 -2.89 -5.46
CA ILE A 93 2.71 -4.29 -5.39
C ILE A 93 2.89 -4.85 -3.99
N TYR A 94 4.05 -4.58 -3.37
CA TYR A 94 4.29 -4.98 -1.98
C TYR A 94 3.24 -4.40 -1.03
N ARG A 95 2.86 -3.14 -1.22
CA ARG A 95 1.86 -2.48 -0.40
C ARG A 95 0.46 -3.06 -0.63
N LEU A 96 0.12 -3.33 -1.88
CA LEU A 96 -1.16 -3.94 -2.25
C LEU A 96 -1.33 -5.29 -1.56
N ASP A 97 -0.30 -6.14 -1.61
CA ASP A 97 -0.28 -7.44 -0.93
C ASP A 97 -0.51 -7.31 0.60
N ALA A 98 0.26 -6.42 1.24
CA ALA A 98 0.10 -6.15 2.67
C ALA A 98 -1.31 -5.64 3.01
N ASN A 99 -1.91 -4.80 2.16
CA ASN A 99 -3.27 -4.28 2.38
C ASN A 99 -4.34 -5.35 2.25
N VAL A 100 -4.21 -6.29 1.31
CA VAL A 100 -5.13 -7.42 1.15
C VAL A 100 -5.12 -8.30 2.39
N ARG A 101 -3.94 -8.52 2.99
CA ARG A 101 -3.79 -9.26 4.25
C ARG A 101 -4.40 -8.52 5.45
N LEU A 102 -4.32 -7.19 5.47
CA LEU A 102 -4.88 -6.35 6.54
C LEU A 102 -6.40 -6.18 6.42
N ALA A 103 -6.97 -6.23 5.22
CA ALA A 103 -8.39 -5.93 4.96
C ALA A 103 -9.38 -6.74 5.82
N PRO A 104 -9.20 -8.06 6.05
CA PRO A 104 -10.09 -8.80 6.95
C PRO A 104 -10.06 -8.29 8.38
N ILE A 105 -8.88 -7.91 8.90
CA ILE A 105 -8.72 -7.39 10.26
C ILE A 105 -9.41 -6.03 10.38
N LEU A 106 -9.20 -5.15 9.40
CA LEU A 106 -9.88 -3.85 9.37
C LEU A 106 -11.41 -3.99 9.34
N GLY A 107 -11.92 -5.02 8.67
CA GLY A 107 -13.35 -5.32 8.65
C GLY A 107 -13.93 -5.67 10.02
N LEU A 108 -13.13 -6.24 10.93
CA LEU A 108 -13.55 -6.52 12.32
C LEU A 108 -13.73 -5.22 13.13
N VAL A 109 -12.93 -4.20 12.84
CA VAL A 109 -12.86 -2.93 13.62
C VAL A 109 -13.75 -1.83 13.02
N GLY A 110 -14.65 -2.17 12.11
CA GLY A 110 -15.60 -1.23 11.51
C GLY A 110 -15.26 -0.74 10.10
N GLY A 111 -14.19 -1.28 9.49
CA GLY A 111 -13.83 -1.04 8.09
C GLY A 111 -14.68 -1.82 7.06
N GLY A 112 -15.69 -2.58 7.51
CA GLY A 112 -16.64 -3.30 6.65
C GLY A 112 -16.04 -4.48 5.85
N GLY A 113 -16.75 -4.92 4.81
CA GLY A 113 -16.29 -5.97 3.90
C GLY A 113 -16.34 -7.39 4.47
N ILE A 114 -15.49 -8.28 3.95
CA ILE A 114 -15.51 -9.72 4.28
C ILE A 114 -15.19 -9.96 5.76
N GLY A 115 -14.29 -9.16 6.34
CA GLY A 115 -13.96 -9.23 7.77
C GLY A 115 -15.17 -9.00 8.67
N PHE A 116 -16.03 -8.05 8.32
CA PHE A 116 -17.25 -7.77 9.07
C PHE A 116 -18.21 -8.97 9.06
N ILE A 117 -18.41 -9.59 7.88
CA ILE A 117 -19.27 -10.78 7.73
C ILE A 117 -18.68 -11.96 8.52
N LEU A 118 -17.36 -12.13 8.49
CA LEU A 118 -16.67 -13.14 9.29
C LEU A 118 -16.96 -12.95 10.77
N PHE A 119 -16.80 -11.72 11.28
CA PHE A 119 -17.08 -11.40 12.68
C PHE A 119 -18.54 -11.71 13.03
N GLN A 120 -19.47 -11.32 12.18
CA GLN A 120 -20.90 -11.58 12.39
C GLN A 120 -21.20 -13.08 12.48
N LYS A 121 -20.63 -13.90 11.59
CA LYS A 121 -20.80 -15.37 11.61
C LYS A 121 -20.22 -16.01 12.87
N ILE A 122 -19.08 -15.53 13.34
CA ILE A 122 -18.46 -15.99 14.59
C ILE A 122 -19.36 -15.65 15.79
N ASN A 123 -19.87 -14.42 15.87
CA ASN A 123 -20.77 -13.99 16.96
C ASN A 123 -22.12 -14.72 16.96
N LEU A 124 -22.59 -15.15 15.80
CA LEU A 124 -23.80 -15.97 15.65
C LEU A 124 -23.55 -17.47 15.91
N PHE A 125 -22.36 -17.86 16.34
CA PHE A 125 -21.94 -19.26 16.52
C PHE A 125 -22.07 -20.11 15.23
N GLN A 126 -22.07 -19.47 14.07
CA GLN A 126 -22.18 -20.12 12.75
C GLN A 126 -20.79 -20.52 12.23
N TYR A 127 -20.13 -21.44 12.92
CA TYR A 127 -18.75 -21.84 12.63
C TYR A 127 -18.55 -22.44 11.23
N GLY A 128 -19.54 -23.14 10.68
CA GLY A 128 -19.48 -23.63 9.30
C GLY A 128 -19.36 -22.50 8.27
N GLY A 129 -20.15 -21.43 8.43
CA GLY A 129 -20.07 -20.25 7.57
C GLY A 129 -18.79 -19.45 7.79
N ALA A 130 -18.35 -19.31 9.04
CA ALA A 130 -17.10 -18.62 9.36
C ALA A 130 -15.88 -19.36 8.77
N GLY A 131 -15.84 -20.69 8.85
CA GLY A 131 -14.78 -21.52 8.29
C GLY A 131 -14.67 -21.38 6.77
N LEU A 132 -15.80 -21.33 6.06
CA LEU A 132 -15.81 -21.10 4.62
C LEU A 132 -15.26 -19.72 4.24
N ILE A 133 -15.61 -18.68 5.01
CA ILE A 133 -15.10 -17.32 4.79
C ILE A 133 -13.58 -17.28 5.01
N ILE A 134 -13.09 -17.90 6.09
CA ILE A 134 -11.64 -17.99 6.36
C ILE A 134 -10.92 -18.71 5.23
N PHE A 135 -11.47 -19.82 4.73
CA PHE A 135 -10.91 -20.54 3.59
C PHE A 135 -10.77 -19.64 2.36
N PHE A 136 -11.81 -18.89 2.00
CA PHE A 136 -11.76 -17.95 0.87
C PHE A 136 -10.76 -16.81 1.09
N ILE A 137 -10.63 -16.29 2.31
CA ILE A 137 -9.62 -15.28 2.64
C ILE A 137 -8.22 -15.86 2.40
N VAL A 138 -7.94 -17.06 2.90
CA VAL A 138 -6.64 -17.73 2.72
C VAL A 138 -6.33 -17.95 1.25
N VAL A 139 -7.28 -18.47 0.48
CA VAL A 139 -7.12 -18.69 -0.97
C VAL A 139 -6.85 -17.37 -1.70
N THR A 140 -7.57 -16.30 -1.35
CA THR A 140 -7.40 -14.98 -1.97
C THR A 140 -6.03 -14.39 -1.66
N VAL A 141 -5.61 -14.43 -0.40
CA VAL A 141 -4.29 -13.93 0.04
C VAL A 141 -3.19 -14.75 -0.63
N ALA A 142 -3.28 -16.08 -0.67
CA ALA A 142 -2.29 -16.93 -1.31
C ALA A 142 -2.20 -16.71 -2.84
N ALA A 143 -3.34 -16.50 -3.51
CA ALA A 143 -3.37 -16.16 -4.92
C ALA A 143 -2.72 -14.79 -5.19
N MET A 144 -2.96 -13.82 -4.31
CA MET A 144 -2.38 -12.48 -4.40
C MET A 144 -0.87 -12.49 -4.13
N ASP A 145 -0.42 -13.25 -3.12
CA ASP A 145 0.99 -13.49 -2.81
C ASP A 145 1.71 -14.07 -4.04
N PHE A 146 1.11 -15.10 -4.68
CA PHE A 146 1.66 -15.74 -5.87
C PHE A 146 1.75 -14.78 -7.06
N PHE A 147 0.68 -14.02 -7.34
CA PHE A 147 0.68 -13.03 -8.41
C PHE A 147 1.74 -11.96 -8.17
N SER A 148 1.80 -11.43 -6.94
CA SER A 148 2.77 -10.41 -6.53
C SER A 148 4.22 -10.91 -6.62
N ALA A 149 4.47 -12.18 -6.30
CA ALA A 149 5.78 -12.80 -6.47
C ALA A 149 6.17 -12.90 -7.96
N GLN A 150 5.23 -13.26 -8.82
CA GLN A 150 5.51 -13.44 -10.24
C GLN A 150 5.74 -12.12 -10.98
N VAL A 151 5.03 -11.05 -10.60
CA VAL A 151 5.30 -9.72 -11.14
C VAL A 151 6.66 -9.21 -10.66
N ARG A 152 7.01 -9.39 -9.37
CA ARG A 152 8.32 -8.97 -8.85
C ARG A 152 9.50 -9.66 -9.53
N LYS A 153 9.38 -10.96 -9.87
CA LYS A 153 10.41 -11.69 -10.63
C LYS A 153 10.68 -11.14 -12.04
N ARG A 154 9.76 -10.37 -12.60
CA ARG A 154 9.95 -9.74 -13.93
C ARG A 154 10.51 -8.32 -13.85
N LEU A 155 10.53 -7.73 -12.66
CA LEU A 155 10.99 -6.36 -12.40
C LEU A 155 12.42 -6.30 -11.84
N ILE A 156 12.90 -7.42 -11.29
CA ILE A 156 14.27 -7.67 -10.87
C ILE A 156 15.00 -8.36 -12.03
#